data_AF-A0AAU1XSX1-F1
#
_entry.id   AF-A0AAU1XSX1-F1
#
_cell.length_a   1.000
_cell.length_b   1.000
_cell.length_c   1.000
_cell.angle_alpha   90.00
_cell.angle_beta   90.00
_cell.angle_gamma   90.00
#
_symmetry.space_group_name_H-M   'P 1'
#
loop_
_entity.id
_entity.type
_entity.pdbx_description
1 polymer ?
#
loop_
_entity_poly.entity_id
_entity_poly.type
_entity_poly.pdbx_seq_one_letter_code
_entity_poly.pdbx_strand_id
1 'polypeptide(L)'
;MRPPFRFPEDLITLRQAWRQTYAELAQAPAGAGTTALRRRLIALSGTLCTHPHWATPAAWRTGGVELRRAAHTSVSAEREGAA
;
A
#
# COMPACT_ATOMS: atom_id res chain seq x y z
N MET A 1 20.54 12.69 12.85
CA MET A 1 19.79 11.53 12.31
C MET A 1 18.31 11.82 12.41
N ARG A 2 17.56 11.79 11.31
CA ARG A 2 16.08 11.87 11.33
C ARG A 2 15.57 10.54 11.91
N PRO A 3 14.71 10.52 12.94
CA PRO A 3 14.20 9.26 13.48
C PRO A 3 13.57 8.45 12.35
N PRO A 4 13.75 7.12 12.30
CA PRO A 4 13.09 6.30 11.29
C PRO A 4 11.59 6.49 11.48
N PHE A 5 10.91 7.00 10.44
CA PHE A 5 9.46 7.01 10.39
C PHE A 5 9.01 5.55 10.37
N ARG A 6 8.70 5.00 11.54
CA ARG A 6 8.16 3.65 11.65
C ARG A 6 6.68 3.74 11.32
N PHE A 7 6.32 3.23 10.15
CA PHE A 7 4.92 3.10 9.79
C PHE A 7 4.27 1.98 10.60
N PRO A 8 2.98 2.13 10.93
CA PRO A 8 2.19 1.02 11.46
C PRO A 8 2.18 -0.17 10.47
N GLU A 9 2.27 -1.39 10.99
CA GLU A 9 2.34 -2.62 10.18
C GLU A 9 1.05 -2.86 9.37
N ASP A 10 -0.08 -2.48 9.93
CA ASP A 10 -1.39 -2.46 9.26
C ASP A 10 -1.39 -1.53 8.05
N LEU A 11 -0.74 -0.37 8.15
CA LEU A 11 -0.60 0.57 7.02
C LEU A 11 0.31 0.01 5.91
N ILE A 12 1.37 -0.70 6.29
CA ILE A 12 2.27 -1.39 5.32
C ILE A 12 1.50 -2.50 4.61
N THR A 13 0.80 -3.34 5.36
CA THR A 13 -0.05 -4.43 4.83
C THR A 13 -1.14 -3.87 3.89
N LEU A 14 -1.80 -2.78 4.29
CA LEU A 14 -2.81 -2.13 3.48
C LEU A 14 -2.24 -1.60 2.16
N ARG A 15 -1.04 -1.00 2.20
CA ARG A 15 -0.34 -0.53 1.00
C ARG A 15 0.07 -1.68 0.07
N GLN A 16 0.52 -2.81 0.62
CA GLN A 16 0.84 -4.01 -0.15
C GLN A 16 -0.42 -4.59 -0.82
N ALA A 17 -1.51 -4.75 -0.08
CA ALA A 17 -2.78 -5.24 -0.62
C ALA A 17 -3.32 -4.34 -1.75
N TRP A 18 -3.16 -3.02 -1.61
CA TRP A 18 -3.52 -2.05 -2.64
C TRP A 18 -2.67 -2.22 -3.91
N ARG A 19 -1.33 -2.36 -3.76
CA ARG A 19 -0.41 -2.59 -4.89
C ARG A 19 -0.73 -3.90 -5.61
N GLN A 20 -0.98 -4.97 -4.87
CA GLN A 20 -1.31 -6.28 -5.42
C GLN A 20 -2.62 -6.23 -6.22
N THR A 21 -3.67 -5.64 -5.64
CA THR A 21 -4.97 -5.49 -6.32
C THR A 21 -4.84 -4.64 -7.59
N TYR A 22 -4.02 -3.59 -7.56
CA TYR A 22 -3.74 -2.77 -8.73
C TYR A 22 -2.98 -3.56 -9.81
N ALA A 23 -1.98 -4.36 -9.43
CA ALA A 23 -1.23 -5.19 -10.37
C ALA A 23 -2.11 -6.26 -11.01
N GLU A 24 -2.99 -6.91 -10.26
CA GLU A 24 -3.99 -7.86 -10.79
C GLU A 24 -4.94 -7.18 -11.78
N LEU A 25 -5.38 -5.96 -11.47
CA LEU A 25 -6.24 -5.18 -12.36
C LEU A 25 -5.52 -4.76 -13.65
N ALA A 26 -4.24 -4.39 -13.56
CA ALA A 26 -3.42 -4.02 -14.71
C ALA A 26 -3.09 -5.22 -15.62
N GLN A 27 -3.01 -6.43 -15.05
CA GLN A 27 -2.75 -7.68 -15.77
C GLN A 27 -4.02 -8.35 -16.30
N ALA A 28 -5.21 -7.89 -15.88
CA ALA A 28 -6.46 -8.51 -16.26
C ALA A 28 -6.73 -8.38 -17.78
N PRO A 29 -7.04 -9.49 -18.49
CA PRO A 29 -7.40 -9.45 -19.91
C PRO A 29 -8.65 -8.61 -20.18
N ALA A 30 -8.75 -8.06 -21.39
CA ALA A 30 -9.98 -7.43 -21.87
C ALA A 30 -11.13 -8.46 -21.85
N GLY A 31 -12.21 -8.16 -21.11
CA GLY A 31 -13.34 -9.07 -20.92
C GLY A 31 -13.27 -9.92 -19.64
N ALA A 32 -12.13 -9.95 -18.93
CA ALA A 32 -12.10 -10.53 -17.59
C ALA A 32 -12.89 -9.61 -16.64
N GLY A 33 -13.89 -10.18 -15.95
CA GLY A 33 -14.76 -9.46 -15.02
C GLY A 33 -13.97 -8.81 -13.87
N THR A 34 -13.51 -7.58 -14.07
CA THR A 34 -12.64 -6.83 -13.15
C THR A 34 -13.40 -6.07 -12.06
N THR A 35 -14.73 -6.23 -12.00
CA THR A 35 -15.61 -5.53 -11.05
C THR A 35 -15.29 -5.86 -9.60
N ALA A 36 -14.89 -7.11 -9.29
CA ALA A 36 -14.47 -7.48 -7.94
C ALA A 36 -13.15 -6.77 -7.54
N LEU A 37 -12.17 -6.74 -8.45
CA LEU A 37 -10.89 -6.05 -8.23
C LEU A 37 -11.07 -4.54 -8.09
N ARG A 38 -11.91 -3.91 -8.91
CA ARG A 38 -12.25 -2.49 -8.78
C ARG A 38 -12.90 -2.16 -7.45
N ARG A 39 -13.89 -2.97 -7.01
CA ARG A 39 -14.54 -2.79 -5.70
C ARG A 39 -13.54 -2.94 -4.54
N ARG A 40 -12.66 -3.94 -4.62
CA ARG A 40 -11.58 -4.14 -3.64
C ARG A 40 -10.63 -2.94 -3.60
N LEU A 41 -10.22 -2.41 -4.75
CA LEU A 41 -9.33 -1.25 -4.85
C LEU A 41 -9.96 0.01 -4.23
N ILE A 42 -11.25 0.25 -4.47
CA ILE A 42 -12.01 1.36 -3.87
C ILE A 42 -12.05 1.23 -2.34
N ALA A 43 -12.39 0.03 -1.82
CA ALA A 43 -12.43 -0.21 -0.38
C ALA A 43 -11.06 0.03 0.27
N LEU A 44 -9.99 -0.53 -0.31
CA LEU A 44 -8.61 -0.34 0.16
C LEU A 44 -8.18 1.13 0.14
N SER A 45 -8.58 1.87 -0.90
CA SER A 45 -8.30 3.31 -1.00
C SER A 45 -9.05 4.09 0.10
N GLY A 46 -10.29 3.73 0.40
CA GLY A 46 -11.07 4.30 1.50
C GLY A 46 -10.42 4.05 2.86
N THR A 47 -10.02 2.81 3.16
CA THR A 47 -9.31 2.47 4.40
C THR A 47 -7.98 3.23 4.50
N LEU A 48 -7.26 3.38 3.38
CA LEU A 48 -5.98 4.07 3.39
C LEU A 48 -6.16 5.58 3.62
N CYS A 49 -7.20 6.21 3.06
CA CYS A 49 -7.49 7.62 3.30
C CYS A 49 -8.00 7.92 4.72
N THR A 50 -8.68 6.96 5.35
CA THR A 50 -9.27 7.11 6.70
C THR A 50 -8.38 6.57 7.82
N HIS A 51 -7.16 6.12 7.49
CA HIS A 51 -6.28 5.46 8.44
C HIS A 51 -5.89 6.39 9.61
N PRO A 52 -5.95 5.92 10.88
CA PRO A 52 -5.63 6.73 12.07
C PRO A 52 -4.24 7.35 12.06
N HIS A 53 -3.28 6.72 11.37
CA HIS A 53 -1.93 7.26 11.15
C HIS A 53 -1.95 8.69 10.57
N TRP A 54 -2.91 8.99 9.70
CA TRP A 54 -3.06 10.30 9.07
C TRP A 54 -3.72 11.36 9.95
N ALA A 55 -4.28 10.97 11.10
CA ALA A 55 -4.86 11.91 12.06
C ALA A 55 -3.81 12.84 12.68
N THR A 56 -2.52 12.53 12.54
CA THR A 56 -1.43 13.43 12.94
C THR A 56 -1.10 14.43 11.81
N PRO A 57 -1.13 15.76 12.06
CA PRO A 57 -0.93 16.79 11.01
C PRO A 57 0.42 16.71 10.27
N ALA A 58 1.43 16.10 10.88
CA ALA A 58 2.75 15.91 10.28
C ALA A 58 2.80 14.74 9.28
N ALA A 59 1.99 13.69 9.50
CA ALA A 59 2.03 12.46 8.71
C ALA A 59 1.45 12.65 7.30
N TRP A 60 0.38 13.45 7.14
CA TRP A 60 -0.24 13.68 5.82
C TRP A 60 0.71 14.32 4.80
N ARG A 61 1.55 15.28 5.22
CA ARG A 61 2.46 16.02 4.32
C ARG A 61 3.73 15.26 3.94
N THR A 62 4.19 14.31 4.75
CA THR A 62 5.45 13.56 4.51
C THR A 62 5.25 12.07 4.23
N GLY A 63 4.12 11.49 4.60
CA GLY A 63 3.98 10.04 4.67
C GLY A 63 3.67 9.34 3.35
N GLY A 64 3.14 10.02 2.32
CA GLY A 64 2.80 9.36 1.06
C GLY A 64 4.01 8.75 0.32
N VAL A 65 5.13 9.48 0.26
CA VAL A 65 6.38 9.05 -0.39
C VAL A 65 7.14 8.07 0.48
N GLU A 66 7.28 8.35 1.78
CA GLU A 66 7.99 7.46 2.70
C GLU A 66 7.26 6.12 2.89
N LEU A 67 5.92 6.08 2.85
CA LEU A 67 5.14 4.83 2.84
C LEU A 67 5.39 3.99 1.57
N ARG A 68 5.58 4.63 0.41
CA ARG A 68 5.94 3.90 -0.82
C ARG A 68 7.34 3.29 -0.71
N ARG A 69 8.29 4.00 -0.10
CA ARG A 69 9.65 3.48 0.13
C ARG A 69 9.64 2.32 1.11
N ALA A 70 8.98 2.45 2.26
CA ALA A 70 8.86 1.38 3.24
C ALA A 70 8.25 0.11 2.63
N ALA A 71 7.16 0.24 1.87
CA ALA A 71 6.52 -0.89 1.17
C ALA A 71 7.37 -1.50 0.04
N HIS A 72 8.37 -0.78 -0.46
CA HIS A 72 9.31 -1.32 -1.46
C HIS A 72 10.44 -2.09 -0.77
N THR A 73 10.96 -1.58 0.34
CA THR A 73 12.00 -2.26 1.13
C THR A 73 11.52 -3.59 1.69
N SER A 74 10.26 -3.70 2.14
CA SER A 74 9.70 -4.99 2.59
C SER A 74 9.52 -6.00 1.46
N VAL A 75 9.07 -5.57 0.27
CA VAL A 75 8.96 -6.46 -0.91
C VAL A 75 10.34 -6.94 -1.40
N SER A 76 11.38 -6.10 -1.31
CA SER A 76 12.75 -6.52 -1.63
C SER A 76 13.29 -7.53 -0.62
N ALA A 77 13.02 -7.35 0.68
CA ALA A 77 13.41 -8.28 1.73
C ALA A 77 12.71 -9.65 1.60
N GLU A 78 11.43 -9.68 1.21
CA GLU A 78 10.71 -10.93 0.92
C GLU A 78 11.23 -11.66 -0.32
N ARG A 79 11.82 -10.95 -1.29
CA ARG A 79 12.42 -11.56 -2.49
C ARG A 79 13.85 -12.05 -2.28
N GLU A 80 14.63 -11.44 -1.39
CA GLU A 80 15.99 -11.89 -1.04
C GLU A 80 16.00 -13.11 -0.09
N GLY A 81 14.90 -13.39 0.62
CA GLY A 81 14.76 -14.60 1.45
C GLY A 81 14.28 -15.86 0.73
N ALA A 82 14.03 -15.78 -0.59
CA ALA A 82 13.50 -16.89 -1.40
C ALA A 82 14.51 -17.40 -2.46
N ALA A 83 15.81 -17.09 -2.28
CA ALA A 83 16.90 -17.51 -3.16
C ALA A 83 17.81 -18.55 -2.48
#